data_AF-A0A7K7Q2K0-F1
#
_entry.id   AF-A0A7K7Q2K0-F1
#
_cell.length_a   1.000
_cell.length_b   1.000
_cell.length_c   1.000
_cell.angle_alpha   90.00
_cell.angle_beta   90.00
_cell.angle_gamma   90.00
#
_symmetry.space_group_name_H-M   'P 1'
#
loop_
_entity.id
_entity.type
_entity.pdbx_description
1 polymer ?
#
loop_
_entity_poly.entity_id
_entity_poly.type
_entity_poly.pdbx_seq_one_letter_code
_entity_poly.pdbx_strand_id
1 'polypeptide(L)'
;DPLASYDFNSNDPDPQPRYGDGEKNWHGTRCAGEVAAVANNGICGAGVAYNAKIGGVRMLDGSIMDIVEAQSLSLQPQHIHIYSASWGPEDDGRTVDGPGVLAAAAFHRGVLQGRGGLGSIFIWASGNGGTNYDNCNCDGYTNSIYTVSVGSVLGDGQRPRYSESCPAILTTTYSSRTTSKVQIVTTDLHHRCTDKHTGTSASAPLAAGMVALALEANPALTWRDLQHLIIRASKPAHLQAEDWAENGVGRRVSHYYGYGLLDAGLLVQAATTWTGTRPQEKCSVQAVQVPRDIGSRLTISTDVSACSQSIRSLEHVQVQLSLSYSRRGDLVVALSSPMGTTSTLVTVRPYDTSQDGYKDWTFMSTHFWDENPKGVWTLELENRGDDRNTGQLSSFILHLHGTDEDMPARRSAATATDECLQRDEQGGCQ
;
A
#
# COMPACT_ATOMS: atom_id res chain seq x y z
N ASP A 1 -10.15 10.84 -20.50
CA ASP A 1 -11.21 11.67 -19.92
C ASP A 1 -10.59 13.00 -19.53
N PRO A 2 -10.93 14.11 -20.21
CA PRO A 2 -10.34 15.42 -19.94
C PRO A 2 -10.47 15.91 -18.49
N LEU A 3 -11.54 15.51 -17.78
CA LEU A 3 -11.74 15.90 -16.38
C LEU A 3 -10.93 15.05 -15.40
N ALA A 4 -10.37 13.94 -15.87
CA ALA A 4 -9.44 13.10 -15.11
C ALA A 4 -7.97 13.32 -15.54
N SER A 5 -7.70 14.38 -16.29
CA SER A 5 -6.41 14.63 -16.92
C SER A 5 -5.92 16.06 -16.68
N TYR A 6 -4.61 16.22 -16.47
CA TYR A 6 -3.94 17.52 -16.43
C TYR A 6 -2.42 17.36 -16.57
N ASP A 7 -1.75 18.34 -17.14
CA ASP A 7 -0.29 18.41 -17.19
C ASP A 7 0.22 19.48 -16.23
N PHE A 8 0.79 19.06 -15.10
CA PHE A 8 1.40 19.98 -14.14
C PHE A 8 2.86 20.31 -14.50
N ASN A 9 3.51 19.55 -15.37
CA ASN A 9 4.86 19.86 -15.84
C ASN A 9 4.86 21.03 -16.86
N SER A 10 3.82 21.10 -17.70
CA SER A 10 3.63 22.15 -18.71
C SER A 10 2.50 23.14 -18.39
N ASN A 11 1.74 22.87 -17.33
CA ASN A 11 0.63 23.68 -16.81
C ASN A 11 -0.49 23.92 -17.83
N ASP A 12 -0.99 22.83 -18.40
CA ASP A 12 -2.05 22.83 -19.41
C ASP A 12 -2.92 21.55 -19.27
N PRO A 13 -4.11 21.47 -19.92
CA PRO A 13 -5.02 20.35 -19.72
C PRO A 13 -4.66 19.07 -20.49
N ASP A 14 -3.60 19.06 -21.32
CA ASP A 14 -3.23 17.93 -22.16
C ASP A 14 -2.05 17.13 -21.56
N PRO A 15 -2.28 15.96 -20.95
CA PRO A 15 -1.23 15.15 -20.34
C PRO A 15 -0.42 14.36 -21.37
N GLN A 16 -0.41 14.76 -22.65
CA GLN A 16 0.28 14.07 -23.71
C GLN A 16 1.77 13.86 -23.35
N PRO A 17 2.27 12.61 -23.38
CA PRO A 17 3.66 12.36 -23.10
C PRO A 17 4.57 13.10 -24.08
N ARG A 18 5.60 13.77 -23.55
CA ARG A 18 6.63 14.36 -24.39
C ARG A 18 7.48 13.26 -25.03
N TYR A 19 7.52 13.24 -26.35
CA TYR A 19 8.41 12.37 -27.13
C TYR A 19 9.80 13.03 -27.25
N GLY A 20 10.86 12.30 -26.94
CA GLY A 20 12.23 12.79 -27.01
C GLY A 20 13.24 11.65 -27.04
N ASP A 21 14.53 11.99 -27.17
CA ASP A 21 15.61 11.02 -27.28
C ASP A 21 15.66 10.10 -26.04
N GLY A 22 15.46 8.79 -26.29
CA GLY A 22 15.43 7.75 -25.26
C GLY A 22 14.04 7.34 -24.75
N GLU A 23 12.94 7.88 -25.32
CA GLU A 23 11.55 7.45 -25.08
C GLU A 23 11.20 7.19 -23.60
N LYS A 24 11.53 8.10 -22.68
CA LYS A 24 11.45 7.82 -21.23
C LYS A 24 10.04 7.89 -20.62
N ASN A 25 9.08 8.51 -21.32
CA ASN A 25 7.76 8.85 -20.80
C ASN A 25 6.67 7.80 -21.11
N TRP A 26 7.03 6.52 -21.24
CA TRP A 26 6.07 5.45 -21.56
C TRP A 26 5.22 5.01 -20.38
N HIS A 27 5.71 5.24 -19.16
CA HIS A 27 5.20 4.63 -17.93
C HIS A 27 3.69 4.82 -17.73
N GLY A 28 3.21 6.07 -17.73
CA GLY A 28 1.78 6.34 -17.53
C GLY A 28 0.88 5.74 -18.61
N THR A 29 1.33 5.63 -19.87
CA THR A 29 0.55 5.00 -20.96
C THR A 29 0.41 3.49 -20.75
N ARG A 30 1.46 2.83 -20.24
CA ARG A 30 1.41 1.40 -19.92
C ARG A 30 0.46 1.13 -18.76
N CYS A 31 0.58 1.89 -17.67
CA CYS A 31 -0.30 1.78 -16.51
C CYS A 31 -1.77 2.05 -16.87
N ALA A 32 -2.05 3.06 -17.70
CA ALA A 32 -3.42 3.37 -18.12
C ALA A 32 -4.07 2.21 -18.90
N GLY A 33 -3.31 1.49 -19.73
CA GLY A 33 -3.81 0.35 -20.47
C GLY A 33 -4.17 -0.84 -19.58
N GLU A 34 -3.44 -1.06 -18.49
CA GLU A 34 -3.74 -2.12 -17.52
C GLU A 34 -5.09 -1.88 -16.82
N VAL A 35 -5.41 -0.61 -16.53
CA VAL A 35 -6.68 -0.24 -15.92
C VAL A 35 -7.83 -0.35 -16.93
N ALA A 36 -7.70 0.29 -18.09
CA ALA A 36 -8.87 0.59 -18.94
C ALA A 36 -8.58 0.55 -20.46
N ALA A 37 -7.63 -0.26 -20.94
CA ALA A 37 -7.54 -0.53 -22.37
C ALA A 37 -8.87 -1.11 -22.88
N VAL A 38 -9.36 -0.56 -23.99
CA VAL A 38 -10.66 -0.93 -24.57
C VAL A 38 -10.64 -2.38 -25.04
N ALA A 39 -11.62 -3.17 -24.60
CA ALA A 39 -11.79 -4.56 -25.03
C ALA A 39 -12.52 -4.66 -26.39
N ASN A 40 -12.41 -5.82 -27.04
CA ASN A 40 -13.18 -6.19 -28.24
C ASN A 40 -13.00 -5.25 -29.46
N ASN A 41 -11.85 -4.57 -29.57
CA ASN A 41 -11.53 -3.68 -30.69
C ASN A 41 -10.43 -4.24 -31.63
N GLY A 42 -9.88 -5.43 -31.34
CA GLY A 42 -8.80 -6.05 -32.11
C GLY A 42 -7.42 -5.41 -31.93
N ILE A 43 -7.21 -4.59 -30.90
CA ILE A 43 -5.96 -3.85 -30.64
C ILE A 43 -5.39 -4.23 -29.28
N CYS A 44 -4.11 -4.65 -29.24
CA CYS A 44 -3.39 -5.03 -28.02
C CYS A 44 -4.09 -6.11 -27.16
N GLY A 45 -4.83 -5.69 -26.15
CA GLY A 45 -5.44 -6.51 -25.10
C GLY A 45 -6.61 -5.76 -24.46
N ALA A 46 -6.89 -6.01 -23.18
CA ALA A 46 -7.97 -5.34 -22.45
C ALA A 46 -7.49 -4.93 -21.05
N GLY A 47 -7.98 -3.78 -20.57
CA GLY A 47 -7.79 -3.37 -19.19
C GLY A 47 -8.71 -4.15 -18.26
N VAL A 48 -8.34 -4.22 -16.98
CA VAL A 48 -9.14 -4.88 -15.94
C VAL A 48 -10.55 -4.31 -15.87
N ALA A 49 -10.68 -2.99 -15.95
CA ALA A 49 -11.93 -2.25 -16.02
C ALA A 49 -12.06 -1.56 -17.40
N TYR A 50 -12.14 -2.35 -18.46
CA TYR A 50 -12.12 -1.90 -19.87
C TYR A 50 -13.25 -0.94 -20.28
N ASN A 51 -14.29 -0.78 -19.46
CA ASN A 51 -15.37 0.21 -19.66
C ASN A 51 -15.22 1.47 -18.78
N ALA A 52 -14.23 1.51 -17.88
CA ALA A 52 -13.98 2.67 -17.04
C ALA A 52 -13.45 3.84 -17.88
N LYS A 53 -13.73 5.06 -17.40
CA LYS A 53 -13.04 6.25 -17.91
C LYS A 53 -11.63 6.30 -17.34
N ILE A 54 -10.66 6.64 -18.18
CA ILE A 54 -9.26 6.79 -17.79
C ILE A 54 -8.76 8.19 -18.16
N GLY A 55 -7.94 8.78 -17.30
CA GLY A 55 -7.23 10.03 -17.52
C GLY A 55 -5.77 9.90 -17.10
N GLY A 56 -4.99 10.96 -17.25
CA GLY A 56 -3.56 10.97 -16.94
C GLY A 56 -3.12 12.29 -16.35
N VAL A 57 -2.29 12.23 -15.32
CA VAL A 57 -1.68 13.41 -14.71
C VAL A 57 -0.19 13.41 -15.05
N ARG A 58 0.25 14.32 -15.94
CA ARG A 58 1.67 14.47 -16.27
C ARG A 58 2.33 15.35 -15.22
N MET A 59 3.04 14.71 -14.29
CA MET A 59 3.71 15.39 -13.18
C MET A 59 5.16 14.92 -12.93
N LEU A 60 5.58 13.79 -13.53
CA LEU A 60 6.91 13.20 -13.35
C LEU A 60 7.96 13.62 -14.41
N ASP A 61 7.58 14.29 -15.50
CA ASP A 61 8.50 14.71 -16.57
C ASP A 61 9.03 16.14 -16.33
N GLY A 62 9.49 16.39 -15.10
CA GLY A 62 9.96 17.70 -14.64
C GLY A 62 10.36 17.69 -13.17
N SER A 63 10.62 18.87 -12.60
CA SER A 63 10.90 19.01 -11.17
C SER A 63 9.66 18.66 -10.34
N ILE A 64 9.78 17.63 -9.51
CA ILE A 64 8.74 17.19 -8.59
C ILE A 64 8.93 17.97 -7.29
N MET A 65 8.02 18.89 -7.02
CA MET A 65 7.96 19.66 -5.77
C MET A 65 6.69 19.28 -5.02
N ASP A 66 6.67 19.48 -3.70
CA ASP A 66 5.50 19.21 -2.83
C ASP A 66 4.19 19.82 -3.38
N ILE A 67 4.25 21.03 -3.96
CA ILE A 67 3.07 21.65 -4.58
C ILE A 67 2.54 20.88 -5.81
N VAL A 68 3.43 20.32 -6.63
CA VAL A 68 3.06 19.55 -7.83
C VAL A 68 2.43 18.23 -7.42
N GLU A 69 2.98 17.57 -6.41
CA GLU A 69 2.41 16.36 -5.80
C GLU A 69 1.02 16.64 -5.23
N ALA A 70 0.90 17.69 -4.41
CA ALA A 70 -0.37 18.08 -3.78
C ALA A 70 -1.46 18.41 -4.80
N GLN A 71 -1.12 19.16 -5.86
CA GLN A 71 -2.05 19.49 -6.93
C GLN A 71 -2.47 18.24 -7.73
N SER A 72 -1.53 17.33 -7.99
CA SER A 72 -1.79 16.06 -8.68
C SER A 72 -2.76 15.18 -7.87
N LEU A 73 -2.50 15.04 -6.57
CA LEU A 73 -3.34 14.29 -5.63
C LEU A 73 -4.72 14.94 -5.41
N SER A 74 -4.83 16.25 -5.63
CA SER A 74 -6.07 17.03 -5.47
C SER A 74 -6.79 17.31 -6.79
N LEU A 75 -6.39 16.69 -7.90
CA LEU A 75 -7.02 16.95 -9.20
C LEU A 75 -8.45 16.41 -9.19
N GLN A 76 -9.44 17.31 -9.30
CA GLN A 76 -10.86 16.99 -9.51
C GLN A 76 -11.39 15.84 -8.63
N PRO A 77 -11.29 15.91 -7.28
CA PRO A 77 -11.59 14.80 -6.38
C PRO A 77 -13.08 14.46 -6.29
N GLN A 78 -13.95 15.25 -6.92
CA GLN A 78 -15.38 14.94 -7.07
C GLN A 78 -15.69 14.17 -8.36
N HIS A 79 -14.75 14.12 -9.30
CA HIS A 79 -14.88 13.44 -10.59
C HIS A 79 -13.99 12.18 -10.64
N ILE A 80 -12.75 12.31 -10.19
CA ILE A 80 -11.80 11.20 -10.10
C ILE A 80 -12.10 10.38 -8.85
N HIS A 81 -12.33 9.08 -9.05
CA HIS A 81 -12.61 8.15 -7.95
C HIS A 81 -11.34 7.52 -7.38
N ILE A 82 -10.43 7.12 -8.27
CA ILE A 82 -9.23 6.34 -7.97
C ILE A 82 -8.02 7.03 -8.59
N TYR A 83 -6.97 7.20 -7.81
CA TYR A 83 -5.65 7.67 -8.21
C TYR A 83 -4.69 6.49 -8.11
N SER A 84 -3.99 6.16 -9.19
CA SER A 84 -2.97 5.10 -9.21
C SER A 84 -1.60 5.73 -9.39
N ALA A 85 -0.69 5.47 -8.46
CA ALA A 85 0.65 6.04 -8.46
C ALA A 85 1.71 4.99 -8.10
N SER A 86 2.94 5.25 -8.53
CA SER A 86 4.10 4.39 -8.26
C SER A 86 5.38 5.21 -8.18
N TRP A 87 5.26 6.41 -7.63
CA TRP A 87 6.37 7.32 -7.36
C TRP A 87 6.50 7.50 -5.85
N GLY A 88 7.67 7.92 -5.41
CA GLY A 88 8.03 8.04 -4.01
C GLY A 88 9.51 8.44 -3.92
N PRO A 89 10.13 8.27 -2.75
CA PRO A 89 11.57 8.45 -2.57
C PRO A 89 12.37 7.49 -3.46
N GLU A 90 13.68 7.69 -3.51
CA GLU A 90 14.56 6.80 -4.26
C GLU A 90 14.65 5.42 -3.56
N ASP A 91 14.42 4.36 -4.32
CA ASP A 91 14.45 2.95 -3.90
C ASP A 91 15.89 2.42 -3.68
N ASP A 92 16.74 3.18 -2.98
CA ASP A 92 18.19 2.93 -2.85
C ASP A 92 18.60 2.15 -1.59
N GLY A 93 17.64 1.79 -0.74
CA GLY A 93 17.91 1.13 0.54
C GLY A 93 18.51 2.05 1.60
N ARG A 94 18.43 3.37 1.44
CA ARG A 94 19.04 4.38 2.33
C ARG A 94 18.08 5.48 2.70
N THR A 95 17.28 5.90 1.73
CA THR A 95 16.39 7.06 1.83
C THR A 95 15.28 6.78 2.86
N VAL A 96 14.92 7.82 3.61
CA VAL A 96 13.74 7.85 4.47
C VAL A 96 13.10 9.20 4.19
N ASP A 97 12.00 9.19 3.45
CA ASP A 97 11.33 10.42 3.01
C ASP A 97 9.86 10.14 2.69
N GLY A 98 9.06 11.18 2.55
CA GLY A 98 7.63 11.05 2.37
C GLY A 98 6.98 12.32 1.82
N PRO A 99 5.64 12.39 1.84
CA PRO A 99 4.93 13.57 1.37
C PRO A 99 5.31 14.81 2.16
N GLY A 100 5.57 15.90 1.44
CA GLY A 100 5.67 17.22 2.04
C GLY A 100 4.35 17.68 2.66
N VAL A 101 4.36 18.87 3.27
CA VAL A 101 3.20 19.36 4.03
C VAL A 101 1.96 19.51 3.15
N LEU A 102 2.13 19.94 1.89
CA LEU A 102 1.02 20.12 0.95
C LEU A 102 0.50 18.76 0.46
N ALA A 103 1.38 17.82 0.10
CA ALA A 103 0.99 16.49 -0.35
C ALA A 103 0.30 15.69 0.77
N ALA A 104 0.80 15.79 2.00
CA ALA A 104 0.16 15.18 3.18
C ALA A 104 -1.24 15.77 3.42
N ALA A 105 -1.39 17.09 3.29
CA ALA A 105 -2.69 17.75 3.37
C ALA A 105 -3.62 17.35 2.21
N ALA A 106 -3.09 17.11 1.01
CA ALA A 106 -3.84 16.64 -0.15
C ALA A 106 -4.40 15.23 0.07
N PHE A 107 -3.60 14.30 0.60
CA PHE A 107 -4.09 12.97 0.98
C PHE A 107 -5.24 13.07 2.00
N HIS A 108 -5.01 13.79 3.10
CA HIS A 108 -6.01 13.96 4.16
C HIS A 108 -7.30 14.59 3.63
N ARG A 109 -7.20 15.64 2.81
CA ARG A 109 -8.37 16.27 2.17
C ARG A 109 -9.05 15.32 1.18
N GLY A 110 -8.29 14.56 0.42
CA GLY A 110 -8.80 13.58 -0.54
C GLY A 110 -9.66 12.53 0.13
N VAL A 111 -9.19 11.90 1.20
CA VAL A 111 -9.96 10.86 1.92
C VAL A 111 -11.16 11.42 2.69
N LEU A 112 -11.14 12.69 3.10
CA LEU A 112 -12.26 13.32 3.82
C LEU A 112 -13.33 13.92 2.90
N GLN A 113 -12.94 14.51 1.78
CA GLN A 113 -13.82 15.34 0.96
C GLN A 113 -14.03 14.77 -0.46
N GLY A 114 -13.12 13.94 -0.95
CA GLY A 114 -13.23 13.32 -2.27
C GLY A 114 -14.47 12.45 -2.40
N ARG A 115 -14.94 12.25 -3.64
CA ARG A 115 -16.12 11.43 -3.97
C ARG A 115 -17.35 11.77 -3.11
N GLY A 116 -17.67 13.04 -2.96
CA GLY A 116 -18.82 13.50 -2.15
C GLY A 116 -18.69 13.18 -0.65
N GLY A 117 -17.47 13.04 -0.13
CA GLY A 117 -17.20 12.67 1.27
C GLY A 117 -16.99 11.17 1.51
N LEU A 118 -17.07 10.33 0.48
CA LEU A 118 -16.70 8.90 0.57
C LEU A 118 -15.18 8.69 0.63
N GLY A 119 -14.41 9.68 0.18
CA GLY A 119 -12.96 9.69 0.14
C GLY A 119 -12.39 9.17 -1.17
N SER A 120 -11.42 9.93 -1.70
CA SER A 120 -10.58 9.51 -2.82
C SER A 120 -9.84 8.22 -2.49
N ILE A 121 -9.68 7.35 -3.49
CA ILE A 121 -8.94 6.09 -3.35
C ILE A 121 -7.54 6.27 -3.94
N PHE A 122 -6.50 6.12 -3.12
CA PHE A 122 -5.12 6.21 -3.56
C PHE A 122 -4.50 4.81 -3.59
N ILE A 123 -4.20 4.29 -4.77
CA ILE A 123 -3.55 3.00 -4.98
C ILE A 123 -2.07 3.27 -5.25
N TRP A 124 -1.18 2.62 -4.50
CA TRP A 124 0.25 2.89 -4.53
C TRP A 124 1.07 1.63 -4.72
N ALA A 125 2.08 1.68 -5.59
CA ALA A 125 3.05 0.59 -5.71
C ALA A 125 4.03 0.60 -4.54
N SER A 126 4.35 -0.57 -3.99
CA SER A 126 5.18 -0.69 -2.78
C SER A 126 6.70 -0.45 -2.97
N GLY A 127 7.17 0.02 -4.13
CA GLY A 127 8.60 0.25 -4.40
C GLY A 127 9.35 -0.93 -5.07
N ASN A 128 10.52 -0.64 -5.67
CA ASN A 128 11.35 -1.59 -6.44
C ASN A 128 12.77 -1.77 -5.86
N GLY A 129 13.00 -1.33 -4.63
CA GLY A 129 14.30 -1.35 -3.92
C GLY A 129 14.68 -2.68 -3.28
N GLY A 130 13.96 -3.77 -3.54
CA GLY A 130 14.21 -5.07 -2.90
C GLY A 130 15.62 -5.62 -3.12
N THR A 131 16.25 -5.35 -4.27
CA THR A 131 17.66 -5.71 -4.52
C THR A 131 18.66 -4.84 -3.76
N ASN A 132 18.21 -3.66 -3.33
CA ASN A 132 18.96 -2.73 -2.49
C ASN A 132 18.69 -2.94 -0.99
N TYR A 133 17.94 -4.00 -0.64
CA TYR A 133 17.48 -4.28 0.72
C TYR A 133 16.67 -3.12 1.30
N ASP A 134 15.90 -2.44 0.46
CA ASP A 134 15.01 -1.38 0.92
C ASP A 134 13.76 -1.93 1.62
N ASN A 135 13.09 -1.05 2.34
CA ASN A 135 11.89 -1.35 3.11
C ASN A 135 10.88 -0.23 2.92
N CYS A 136 9.70 -0.56 2.38
CA CYS A 136 8.69 0.43 2.04
C CYS A 136 8.09 1.18 3.24
N ASN A 137 8.38 0.79 4.48
CA ASN A 137 8.02 1.61 5.64
C ASN A 137 8.91 2.86 5.81
N CYS A 138 9.97 2.98 5.00
CA CYS A 138 10.81 4.16 4.85
C CYS A 138 10.34 5.10 3.73
N ASP A 139 9.28 4.72 3.01
CA ASP A 139 8.58 5.54 2.05
C ASP A 139 7.24 6.01 2.64
N GLY A 140 7.13 7.33 2.88
CA GLY A 140 5.97 7.95 3.49
C GLY A 140 4.71 7.98 2.62
N TYR A 141 4.82 7.66 1.32
CA TYR A 141 3.66 7.52 0.43
C TYR A 141 3.03 6.14 0.59
N THR A 142 3.84 5.08 0.55
CA THR A 142 3.37 3.71 0.68
C THR A 142 3.01 3.32 2.11
N ASN A 143 3.64 3.94 3.12
CA ASN A 143 3.30 3.69 4.52
C ASN A 143 2.12 4.52 5.06
N SER A 144 1.56 5.42 4.25
CA SER A 144 0.41 6.23 4.62
C SER A 144 -0.85 5.37 4.83
N ILE A 145 -1.64 5.67 5.86
CA ILE A 145 -2.93 5.00 6.06
C ILE A 145 -3.94 5.30 4.94
N TYR A 146 -3.71 6.41 4.21
CA TYR A 146 -4.59 6.89 3.15
C TYR A 146 -4.33 6.21 1.80
N THR A 147 -3.23 5.47 1.67
CA THR A 147 -2.88 4.74 0.46
C THR A 147 -3.11 3.24 0.64
N VAL A 148 -3.48 2.58 -0.44
CA VAL A 148 -3.51 1.13 -0.56
C VAL A 148 -2.19 0.73 -1.20
N SER A 149 -1.24 0.29 -0.38
CA SER A 149 0.06 -0.19 -0.86
C SER A 149 -0.07 -1.60 -1.44
N VAL A 150 0.41 -1.77 -2.69
CA VAL A 150 0.29 -2.97 -3.50
C VAL A 150 1.66 -3.56 -3.81
N GLY A 151 1.89 -4.77 -3.31
CA GLY A 151 3.07 -5.59 -3.60
C GLY A 151 2.98 -6.32 -4.94
N SER A 152 3.99 -7.14 -5.26
CA SER A 152 4.04 -7.88 -6.53
C SER A 152 4.34 -9.36 -6.35
N VAL A 153 3.71 -10.18 -7.19
CA VAL A 153 4.06 -11.59 -7.37
C VAL A 153 4.28 -11.92 -8.83
N LEU A 154 5.18 -12.87 -9.10
CA LEU A 154 5.37 -13.44 -10.43
C LEU A 154 4.29 -14.47 -10.77
N GLY A 155 4.15 -14.81 -12.04
CA GLY A 155 3.16 -15.80 -12.50
C GLY A 155 3.34 -17.23 -11.93
N ASP A 156 4.49 -17.54 -11.33
CA ASP A 156 4.79 -18.81 -10.66
C ASP A 156 4.60 -18.76 -9.13
N GLY A 157 4.05 -17.65 -8.61
CA GLY A 157 3.80 -17.47 -7.16
C GLY A 157 5.05 -17.07 -6.36
N GLN A 158 6.20 -16.87 -7.02
CA GLN A 158 7.42 -16.41 -6.36
C GLN A 158 7.47 -14.89 -6.24
N ARG A 159 8.17 -14.43 -5.20
CA ARG A 159 8.46 -13.02 -4.99
C ARG A 159 9.45 -12.50 -6.04
N PRO A 160 9.17 -11.38 -6.72
CA PRO A 160 10.17 -10.68 -7.52
C PRO A 160 11.27 -10.09 -6.63
N ARG A 161 12.54 -10.19 -7.04
CA ARG A 161 13.68 -9.65 -6.26
C ARG A 161 13.63 -8.14 -6.04
N TYR A 162 13.01 -7.39 -6.95
CA TYR A 162 12.83 -5.95 -6.80
C TYR A 162 11.78 -5.60 -5.74
N SER A 163 10.89 -6.52 -5.37
CA SER A 163 9.81 -6.21 -4.42
C SER A 163 10.40 -5.95 -3.05
N GLU A 164 10.11 -4.77 -2.53
CA GLU A 164 10.34 -4.40 -1.14
C GLU A 164 9.37 -5.13 -0.21
N SER A 165 9.73 -5.16 1.07
CA SER A 165 8.86 -5.67 2.13
C SER A 165 8.61 -4.59 3.18
N CYS A 166 7.39 -4.52 3.66
CA CYS A 166 7.02 -3.74 4.83
C CYS A 166 5.60 -4.13 5.26
N PRO A 167 5.22 -3.88 6.53
CA PRO A 167 3.89 -4.23 7.00
C PRO A 167 2.78 -3.26 6.56
N ALA A 168 3.13 -2.25 5.75
CA ALA A 168 2.19 -1.35 5.11
C ALA A 168 1.56 -1.93 3.83
N ILE A 169 2.16 -2.97 3.23
CA ILE A 169 1.59 -3.63 2.05
C ILE A 169 0.27 -4.28 2.45
N LEU A 170 -0.82 -3.88 1.80
CA LEU A 170 -2.16 -4.38 2.09
C LEU A 170 -2.47 -5.65 1.29
N THR A 171 -2.08 -5.66 0.01
CA THR A 171 -2.38 -6.74 -0.93
C THR A 171 -1.31 -6.84 -2.01
N THR A 172 -1.40 -7.86 -2.84
CA THR A 172 -0.52 -8.10 -3.99
C THR A 172 -1.33 -8.32 -5.25
N THR A 173 -0.75 -7.94 -6.39
CA THR A 173 -1.21 -8.36 -7.72
C THR A 173 -0.04 -8.93 -8.53
N TYR A 174 -0.34 -9.49 -9.70
CA TYR A 174 0.70 -9.98 -10.59
C TYR A 174 1.53 -8.84 -11.16
N SER A 175 2.82 -9.10 -11.31
CA SER A 175 3.73 -8.34 -12.15
C SER A 175 4.80 -9.29 -12.67
N SER A 176 5.87 -8.73 -13.22
CA SER A 176 6.92 -9.48 -13.85
C SER A 176 8.29 -8.85 -13.63
N ARG A 177 9.35 -9.58 -14.01
CA ARG A 177 10.72 -9.10 -14.10
C ARG A 177 11.18 -9.19 -15.55
N THR A 178 12.23 -8.46 -15.92
CA THR A 178 12.77 -8.42 -17.29
C THR A 178 13.09 -9.81 -17.87
N THR A 179 13.41 -10.79 -17.02
CA THR A 179 13.72 -12.18 -17.42
C THR A 179 12.53 -13.15 -17.33
N SER A 180 11.34 -12.68 -16.96
CA SER A 180 10.14 -13.52 -16.93
C SER A 180 9.75 -13.94 -18.35
N LYS A 181 9.28 -15.19 -18.49
CA LYS A 181 8.73 -15.69 -19.77
C LYS A 181 7.40 -15.02 -20.14
N VAL A 182 6.62 -14.67 -19.14
CA VAL A 182 5.35 -13.93 -19.27
C VAL A 182 5.48 -12.66 -18.45
N GLN A 183 5.16 -11.54 -19.08
CA GLN A 183 5.22 -10.20 -18.50
C GLN A 183 3.87 -9.53 -18.67
N ILE A 184 3.72 -8.31 -18.13
CA ILE A 184 2.47 -7.58 -18.25
C ILE A 184 2.31 -7.07 -19.67
N VAL A 185 1.16 -7.39 -20.27
CA VAL A 185 0.76 -6.98 -21.61
C VAL A 185 -0.15 -5.77 -21.50
N THR A 186 0.20 -4.67 -22.18
CA THR A 186 -0.56 -3.42 -22.12
C THR A 186 -0.29 -2.52 -23.34
N THR A 187 -0.95 -1.36 -23.40
CA THR A 187 -0.68 -0.30 -24.38
C THR A 187 0.68 0.35 -24.16
N ASP A 188 1.28 0.90 -25.20
CA ASP A 188 2.58 1.57 -25.13
C ASP A 188 2.58 2.87 -25.94
N LEU A 189 3.65 3.66 -25.81
CA LEU A 189 3.82 4.86 -26.62
C LEU A 189 3.75 4.57 -28.12
N HIS A 190 3.53 5.64 -28.91
CA HIS A 190 3.46 5.58 -30.36
C HIS A 190 2.36 4.63 -30.87
N HIS A 191 1.26 4.51 -30.12
CA HIS A 191 0.11 3.64 -30.43
C HIS A 191 0.51 2.16 -30.59
N ARG A 192 1.51 1.72 -29.83
CA ARG A 192 1.99 0.33 -29.85
C ARG A 192 1.39 -0.46 -28.69
N CYS A 193 1.66 -1.76 -28.72
CA CYS A 193 1.44 -2.66 -27.59
C CYS A 193 2.80 -3.09 -27.06
N THR A 194 2.86 -3.42 -25.78
CA THR A 194 4.04 -4.00 -25.14
C THR A 194 3.64 -5.25 -24.38
N ASP A 195 4.50 -6.25 -24.43
CA ASP A 195 4.49 -7.43 -23.59
C ASP A 195 5.65 -7.38 -22.59
N LYS A 196 6.16 -6.18 -22.26
CA LYS A 196 7.38 -5.99 -21.46
C LYS A 196 7.24 -5.01 -20.31
N HIS A 197 6.05 -4.86 -19.75
CA HIS A 197 5.88 -4.05 -18.54
C HIS A 197 6.17 -4.86 -17.27
N THR A 198 6.94 -4.28 -16.34
CA THR A 198 7.55 -4.94 -15.19
C THR A 198 7.59 -4.01 -13.97
N GLY A 199 7.85 -4.56 -12.78
CA GLY A 199 8.03 -3.79 -11.54
C GLY A 199 6.74 -3.65 -10.74
N THR A 200 6.83 -3.19 -9.49
CA THR A 200 5.64 -2.94 -8.66
C THR A 200 4.72 -1.89 -9.26
N SER A 201 5.24 -1.01 -10.12
CA SER A 201 4.45 -0.07 -10.91
C SER A 201 3.42 -0.70 -11.85
N ALA A 202 3.58 -1.97 -12.24
CA ALA A 202 2.58 -2.70 -13.02
C ALA A 202 1.55 -3.42 -12.12
N SER A 203 1.84 -3.54 -10.81
CA SER A 203 0.89 -4.14 -9.87
C SER A 203 -0.20 -3.15 -9.44
N ALA A 204 0.20 -1.92 -9.09
CA ALA A 204 -0.76 -0.89 -8.65
C ALA A 204 -1.89 -0.62 -9.67
N PRO A 205 -1.65 -0.49 -10.98
CA PRO A 205 -2.71 -0.29 -11.97
C PRO A 205 -3.70 -1.46 -12.07
N LEU A 206 -3.23 -2.70 -11.95
CA LEU A 206 -4.12 -3.87 -11.91
C LEU A 206 -5.05 -3.78 -10.70
N ALA A 207 -4.51 -3.50 -9.51
CA ALA A 207 -5.33 -3.29 -8.31
C ALA A 207 -6.32 -2.12 -8.47
N ALA A 208 -5.91 -1.01 -9.10
CA ALA A 208 -6.77 0.13 -9.38
C ALA A 208 -7.96 -0.26 -10.28
N GLY A 209 -7.71 -1.08 -11.32
CA GLY A 209 -8.77 -1.64 -12.16
C GLY A 209 -9.73 -2.55 -11.38
N MET A 210 -9.21 -3.42 -10.50
CA MET A 210 -10.04 -4.29 -9.66
C MET A 210 -10.92 -3.49 -8.69
N VAL A 211 -10.37 -2.40 -8.12
CA VAL A 211 -11.12 -1.48 -7.26
C VAL A 211 -12.16 -0.69 -8.05
N ALA A 212 -11.90 -0.35 -9.31
CA ALA A 212 -12.90 0.27 -10.19
C ALA A 212 -14.12 -0.64 -10.40
N LEU A 213 -13.90 -1.95 -10.60
CA LEU A 213 -14.99 -2.94 -10.69
C LEU A 213 -15.79 -3.03 -9.38
N ALA A 214 -15.11 -2.97 -8.23
CA ALA A 214 -15.78 -2.98 -6.93
C ALA A 214 -16.64 -1.72 -6.70
N LEU A 215 -16.14 -0.55 -7.13
CA LEU A 215 -16.90 0.70 -7.07
C LEU A 215 -18.08 0.74 -8.04
N GLU A 216 -17.98 0.09 -9.20
CA GLU A 216 -19.13 -0.09 -10.10
C GLU A 216 -20.23 -0.92 -9.42
N ALA A 217 -19.85 -1.99 -8.72
CA ALA A 217 -20.78 -2.84 -7.98
C ALA A 217 -21.40 -2.14 -6.76
N ASN A 218 -20.64 -1.28 -6.09
CA ASN A 218 -21.13 -0.47 -4.97
C ASN A 218 -20.45 0.91 -4.92
N PRO A 219 -21.09 1.94 -5.53
CA PRO A 219 -20.52 3.29 -5.57
C PRO A 219 -20.43 3.99 -4.20
N ALA A 220 -21.14 3.47 -3.19
CA ALA A 220 -21.20 4.03 -1.85
C ALA A 220 -20.05 3.60 -0.93
N LEU A 221 -19.14 2.74 -1.41
CA LEU A 221 -17.97 2.33 -0.64
C LEU A 221 -17.05 3.52 -0.35
N THR A 222 -16.73 3.70 0.94
CA THR A 222 -15.72 4.67 1.38
C THR A 222 -14.30 4.16 1.11
N TRP A 223 -13.31 5.04 1.29
CA TRP A 223 -11.91 4.66 1.21
C TRP A 223 -11.51 3.58 2.23
N ARG A 224 -12.09 3.59 3.44
CA ARG A 224 -11.89 2.56 4.45
C ARG A 224 -12.59 1.26 4.10
N ASP A 225 -13.83 1.33 3.61
CA ASP A 225 -14.58 0.13 3.19
C ASP A 225 -13.78 -0.68 2.16
N LEU A 226 -13.19 0.00 1.18
CA LEU A 226 -12.35 -0.66 0.17
C LEU A 226 -11.13 -1.36 0.78
N GLN A 227 -10.47 -0.77 1.78
CA GLN A 227 -9.37 -1.46 2.47
C GLN A 227 -9.84 -2.71 3.21
N HIS A 228 -10.97 -2.64 3.92
CA HIS A 228 -11.58 -3.81 4.57
C HIS A 228 -11.92 -4.93 3.58
N LEU A 229 -12.45 -4.56 2.41
CA LEU A 229 -12.82 -5.49 1.35
C LEU A 229 -11.60 -6.11 0.68
N ILE A 230 -10.56 -5.33 0.40
CA ILE A 230 -9.30 -5.82 -0.18
C ILE A 230 -8.71 -6.90 0.71
N ILE A 231 -8.56 -6.65 2.02
CA ILE A 231 -8.03 -7.63 2.98
C ILE A 231 -8.82 -8.95 2.94
N ARG A 232 -10.15 -8.88 2.81
CA ARG A 232 -11.05 -10.04 2.79
C ARG A 232 -11.08 -10.76 1.44
N ALA A 233 -10.74 -10.06 0.35
CA ALA A 233 -10.68 -10.58 -1.00
C ALA A 233 -9.29 -11.10 -1.38
N SER A 234 -8.25 -10.78 -0.62
CA SER A 234 -6.89 -11.24 -0.86
C SER A 234 -6.69 -12.71 -0.43
N LYS A 235 -5.98 -13.47 -1.26
CA LYS A 235 -5.73 -14.90 -1.07
C LYS A 235 -4.23 -15.17 -0.87
N PRO A 236 -3.82 -15.75 0.28
CA PRO A 236 -2.46 -16.23 0.50
C PRO A 236 -2.09 -17.47 -0.34
N ALA A 237 -3.11 -18.17 -0.87
CA ALA A 237 -2.91 -19.42 -1.58
C ALA A 237 -1.98 -19.23 -2.79
N HIS A 238 -1.08 -20.20 -3.01
CA HIS A 238 -0.11 -20.24 -4.12
C HIS A 238 1.00 -19.16 -4.08
N LEU A 239 1.05 -18.34 -3.02
CA LEU A 239 2.13 -17.36 -2.82
C LEU A 239 3.22 -17.93 -1.92
N GLN A 240 4.45 -17.91 -2.41
CA GLN A 240 5.62 -18.43 -1.71
C GLN A 240 6.33 -17.30 -0.96
N ALA A 241 6.28 -17.34 0.38
CA ALA A 241 7.04 -16.48 1.28
C ALA A 241 7.36 -17.23 2.58
N GLU A 242 8.53 -16.95 3.14
CA GLU A 242 9.03 -17.51 4.39
C GLU A 242 8.41 -16.88 5.64
N ASP A 243 7.79 -15.71 5.51
CA ASP A 243 7.37 -14.86 6.63
C ASP A 243 5.86 -14.85 6.88
N TRP A 244 5.10 -15.74 6.21
CA TRP A 244 3.67 -15.88 6.48
C TRP A 244 3.42 -16.19 7.96
N ALA A 245 2.67 -15.34 8.62
CA ALA A 245 2.23 -15.51 10.00
C ALA A 245 0.71 -15.36 10.10
N GLU A 246 0.09 -16.03 11.06
CA GLU A 246 -1.31 -15.78 11.42
C GLU A 246 -1.37 -14.65 12.44
N ASN A 247 -2.26 -13.68 12.21
CA ASN A 247 -2.53 -12.61 13.15
C ASN A 247 -3.54 -13.03 14.24
N GLY A 248 -3.86 -12.14 15.17
CA GLY A 248 -4.70 -12.43 16.33
C GLY A 248 -6.13 -12.85 16.00
N VAL A 249 -6.60 -12.61 14.78
CA VAL A 249 -7.93 -13.01 14.29
C VAL A 249 -7.86 -14.15 13.28
N GLY A 250 -6.71 -14.82 13.14
CA GLY A 250 -6.52 -16.01 12.32
C GLY A 250 -6.32 -15.75 10.82
N ARG A 251 -5.98 -14.52 10.41
CA ARG A 251 -5.65 -14.22 9.01
C ARG A 251 -4.15 -14.36 8.78
N ARG A 252 -3.79 -15.02 7.67
CA ARG A 252 -2.39 -15.08 7.22
C ARG A 252 -1.98 -13.75 6.60
N VAL A 253 -0.85 -13.22 7.05
CA VAL A 253 -0.26 -11.97 6.57
C VAL A 253 1.25 -12.14 6.34
N SER A 254 1.80 -11.44 5.36
CA SER A 254 3.22 -11.42 4.99
C SER A 254 3.67 -9.99 4.73
N HIS A 255 4.89 -9.62 5.13
CA HIS A 255 5.47 -8.32 4.83
C HIS A 255 5.81 -8.17 3.33
N TYR A 256 5.83 -9.26 2.56
CA TYR A 256 6.02 -9.23 1.11
C TYR A 256 4.71 -9.14 0.34
N TYR A 257 3.63 -9.72 0.88
CA TYR A 257 2.39 -9.91 0.14
C TYR A 257 1.15 -9.25 0.77
N GLY A 258 1.29 -8.64 1.95
CA GLY A 258 0.15 -8.22 2.76
C GLY A 258 -0.75 -9.42 3.06
N TYR A 259 -2.05 -9.27 2.79
CA TYR A 259 -3.05 -10.32 2.93
C TYR A 259 -3.11 -11.30 1.73
N GLY A 260 -2.26 -11.12 0.72
CA GLY A 260 -2.11 -12.02 -0.41
C GLY A 260 -2.57 -11.45 -1.74
N LEU A 261 -2.85 -12.34 -2.70
CA LEU A 261 -3.19 -11.98 -4.08
C LEU A 261 -4.63 -11.50 -4.14
N LEU A 262 -4.86 -10.28 -4.64
CA LEU A 262 -6.20 -9.72 -4.76
C LEU A 262 -7.05 -10.54 -5.74
N ASP A 263 -8.26 -10.92 -5.33
CA ASP A 263 -9.23 -11.60 -6.19
C ASP A 263 -10.36 -10.62 -6.55
N ALA A 264 -10.46 -10.25 -7.84
CA ALA A 264 -11.47 -9.29 -8.30
C ALA A 264 -12.90 -9.81 -8.13
N GLY A 265 -13.10 -11.11 -8.33
CA GLY A 265 -14.41 -11.75 -8.21
C GLY A 265 -14.90 -11.70 -6.77
N LEU A 266 -14.03 -12.06 -5.81
CA LEU A 266 -14.36 -11.94 -4.39
C LEU A 266 -14.53 -10.49 -3.95
N LEU A 267 -13.69 -9.58 -4.46
CA LEU A 267 -13.78 -8.15 -4.13
C LEU A 267 -15.13 -7.56 -4.56
N VAL A 268 -15.54 -7.82 -5.80
CA VAL A 268 -16.85 -7.39 -6.35
C VAL A 268 -18.00 -8.05 -5.60
N GLN A 269 -17.92 -9.36 -5.35
CA GLN A 269 -18.96 -10.07 -4.61
C GLN A 269 -19.14 -9.50 -3.20
N ALA A 270 -18.05 -9.28 -2.47
CA ALA A 270 -18.10 -8.70 -1.14
C ALA A 270 -18.62 -7.25 -1.18
N ALA A 271 -18.25 -6.46 -2.19
CA ALA A 271 -18.74 -5.09 -2.38
C ALA A 271 -20.27 -5.00 -2.50
N THR A 272 -20.92 -5.94 -3.21
CA THR A 272 -22.38 -5.92 -3.42
C THR A 272 -23.20 -6.08 -2.13
N THR A 273 -22.61 -6.65 -1.08
CA THR A 273 -23.29 -6.91 0.20
C THR A 273 -22.69 -6.15 1.38
N TRP A 274 -21.67 -5.31 1.12
CA TRP A 274 -20.97 -4.59 2.17
C TRP A 274 -21.82 -3.45 2.73
N THR A 275 -22.13 -3.51 4.02
CA THR A 275 -22.68 -2.39 4.76
C THR A 275 -21.53 -1.45 5.18
N GLY A 276 -21.57 -0.17 4.82
CA GLY A 276 -20.47 0.76 5.13
C GLY A 276 -20.01 0.69 6.59
N THR A 277 -18.71 0.85 6.83
CA THR A 277 -18.13 0.85 8.18
C THR A 277 -18.55 2.09 8.96
N ARG A 278 -18.58 1.95 10.29
CA ARG A 278 -18.80 3.06 11.21
C ARG A 278 -17.63 4.06 11.15
N PRO A 279 -17.82 5.29 11.66
CA PRO A 279 -16.77 6.31 11.68
C PRO A 279 -15.46 5.78 12.29
N GLN A 280 -14.34 6.27 11.78
CA GLN A 280 -13.03 5.88 12.27
C GLN A 280 -12.79 6.48 13.66
N GLU A 281 -12.36 5.64 14.58
CA GLU A 281 -11.93 5.99 15.92
C GLU A 281 -10.40 6.01 15.99
N LYS A 282 -9.84 6.93 16.79
CA LYS A 282 -8.39 7.06 16.98
C LYS A 282 -8.03 7.11 18.47
N CYS A 283 -7.10 6.24 18.89
CA CYS A 283 -6.37 6.37 20.14
C CYS A 283 -4.91 6.76 19.85
N SER A 284 -4.29 7.56 20.72
CA SER A 284 -2.83 7.76 20.72
C SER A 284 -2.26 7.69 22.14
N VAL A 285 -1.17 6.93 22.33
CA VAL A 285 -0.49 6.79 23.62
C VAL A 285 0.99 7.13 23.48
N GLN A 286 1.46 8.09 24.27
CA GLN A 286 2.88 8.37 24.38
C GLN A 286 3.51 7.46 25.44
N ALA A 287 4.26 6.46 24.97
CA ALA A 287 4.85 5.42 25.83
C ALA A 287 6.23 5.82 26.39
N VAL A 288 6.92 6.74 25.72
CA VAL A 288 8.23 7.26 26.15
C VAL A 288 8.17 8.79 26.22
N GLN A 289 8.46 9.32 27.41
CA GLN A 289 8.60 10.77 27.67
C GLN A 289 10.03 11.15 28.10
N VAL A 290 10.79 10.16 28.60
CA VAL A 290 12.19 10.34 29.02
C VAL A 290 13.05 9.49 28.10
N PRO A 291 14.14 10.04 27.53
CA PRO A 291 14.98 9.31 26.60
C PRO A 291 15.52 8.00 27.17
N ARG A 292 15.59 6.96 26.32
CA ARG A 292 16.08 5.63 26.65
C ARG A 292 17.22 5.24 25.73
N ASP A 293 18.33 4.76 26.30
CA ASP A 293 19.47 4.33 25.50
C ASP A 293 19.15 3.04 24.75
N ILE A 294 19.53 3.01 23.48
CA ILE A 294 19.41 1.85 22.60
C ILE A 294 20.78 1.16 22.63
N GLY A 295 20.89 0.09 23.41
CA GLY A 295 22.05 -0.81 23.42
C GLY A 295 21.96 -1.86 22.30
N SER A 296 22.26 -3.12 22.63
CA SER A 296 22.02 -4.25 21.71
C SER A 296 20.53 -4.50 21.46
N ARG A 297 19.70 -4.29 22.48
CA ARG A 297 18.25 -4.39 22.42
C ARG A 297 17.59 -3.45 23.42
N LEU A 298 16.49 -2.81 23.01
CA LEU A 298 15.62 -2.03 23.86
C LEU A 298 14.17 -2.50 23.68
N THR A 299 13.48 -2.78 24.79
CA THR A 299 12.08 -3.19 24.80
C THR A 299 11.25 -2.21 25.61
N ILE A 300 10.17 -1.70 25.02
CA ILE A 300 9.22 -0.78 25.67
C ILE A 300 7.83 -1.40 25.63
N SER A 301 7.22 -1.60 26.79
CA SER A 301 5.84 -2.09 26.90
C SER A 301 4.91 -0.98 27.38
N THR A 302 3.72 -0.88 26.78
CA THR A 302 2.69 0.11 27.15
C THR A 302 1.30 -0.52 27.13
N ASP A 303 0.50 -0.25 28.16
CA ASP A 303 -0.90 -0.69 28.20
C ASP A 303 -1.80 0.40 27.59
N VAL A 304 -2.53 0.04 26.54
CA VAL A 304 -3.40 0.96 25.78
C VAL A 304 -4.87 0.81 26.15
N SER A 305 -5.22 -0.06 27.10
CA SER A 305 -6.62 -0.44 27.39
C SER A 305 -7.50 0.76 27.76
N ALA A 306 -6.93 1.78 28.40
CA ALA A 306 -7.65 2.98 28.79
C ALA A 306 -8.01 3.89 27.60
N CYS A 307 -7.18 3.95 26.55
CA CYS A 307 -7.43 4.80 25.40
C CYS A 307 -8.27 4.10 24.32
N SER A 308 -8.16 2.78 24.22
CA SER A 308 -8.75 1.99 23.13
C SER A 308 -10.14 1.46 23.48
N GLN A 309 -10.84 2.10 24.42
CA GLN A 309 -12.16 1.67 24.86
C GLN A 309 -13.20 1.68 23.74
N SER A 310 -13.11 2.66 22.83
CA SER A 310 -13.98 2.80 21.65
C SER A 310 -13.55 1.94 20.46
N ILE A 311 -12.34 1.37 20.46
CA ILE A 311 -11.84 0.55 19.35
C ILE A 311 -12.01 -0.93 19.70
N ARG A 312 -12.90 -1.61 18.99
CA ARG A 312 -13.13 -3.05 19.11
C ARG A 312 -12.36 -3.85 18.05
N SER A 313 -12.22 -3.28 16.85
CA SER A 313 -11.49 -3.87 15.75
C SER A 313 -10.54 -2.84 15.14
N LEU A 314 -9.26 -3.18 15.11
CA LEU A 314 -8.21 -2.35 14.52
C LEU A 314 -8.32 -2.26 13.00
N GLU A 315 -7.89 -1.12 12.47
CA GLU A 315 -7.56 -0.90 11.05
C GLU A 315 -6.04 -0.73 10.98
N HIS A 316 -5.57 0.52 10.94
CA HIS A 316 -4.15 0.85 10.90
C HIS A 316 -3.56 1.00 12.29
N VAL A 317 -2.31 0.54 12.46
CA VAL A 317 -1.48 0.83 13.63
C VAL A 317 -0.26 1.61 13.18
N GLN A 318 0.03 2.72 13.84
CA GLN A 318 1.20 3.54 13.53
C GLN A 318 2.11 3.71 14.75
N VAL A 319 3.42 3.65 14.52
CA VAL A 319 4.47 3.82 15.51
C VAL A 319 5.30 5.03 15.12
N GLN A 320 5.05 6.15 15.80
CA GLN A 320 5.77 7.41 15.61
C GLN A 320 6.98 7.45 16.54
N LEU A 321 8.18 7.45 15.97
CA LEU A 321 9.44 7.43 16.71
C LEU A 321 10.26 8.69 16.45
N SER A 322 10.86 9.20 17.53
CA SER A 322 12.02 10.08 17.45
C SER A 322 13.18 9.40 18.14
N LEU A 323 14.25 9.12 17.40
CA LEU A 323 15.46 8.49 17.92
C LEU A 323 16.71 8.94 17.16
N SER A 324 17.83 9.00 17.86
CA SER A 324 19.17 9.06 17.26
C SER A 324 19.79 7.67 17.22
N TYR A 325 20.61 7.39 16.22
CA TYR A 325 21.33 6.13 16.12
C TYR A 325 22.59 6.29 15.26
N SER A 326 23.70 5.66 15.64
CA SER A 326 24.99 5.79 14.97
C SER A 326 25.03 5.21 13.56
N ARG A 327 24.14 4.25 13.25
CA ARG A 327 23.98 3.68 11.91
C ARG A 327 22.57 3.14 11.73
N ARG A 328 21.69 3.96 11.15
CA ARG A 328 20.24 3.70 11.06
C ARG A 328 19.90 2.34 10.44
N GLY A 329 20.60 1.93 9.39
CA GLY A 329 20.34 0.68 8.67
C GLY A 329 20.58 -0.61 9.46
N ASP A 330 21.22 -0.55 10.63
CA ASP A 330 21.44 -1.71 11.51
C ASP A 330 20.31 -1.94 12.51
N LEU A 331 19.39 -0.98 12.62
CA LEU A 331 18.30 -1.04 13.58
C LEU A 331 17.11 -1.79 12.99
N VAL A 332 16.70 -2.86 13.64
CA VAL A 332 15.41 -3.53 13.38
C VAL A 332 14.40 -3.02 14.40
N VAL A 333 13.21 -2.65 13.93
CA VAL A 333 12.11 -2.23 14.79
C VAL A 333 10.93 -3.18 14.58
N ALA A 334 10.39 -3.73 15.66
CA ALA A 334 9.23 -4.61 15.64
C ALA A 334 8.21 -4.19 16.70
N LEU A 335 6.93 -4.43 16.41
CA LEU A 335 5.82 -4.19 17.32
C LEU A 335 5.04 -5.48 17.53
N SER A 336 4.72 -5.81 18.78
CA SER A 336 3.87 -6.95 19.15
C SER A 336 2.56 -6.47 19.78
N SER A 337 1.43 -7.03 19.32
CA SER A 337 0.09 -6.74 19.83
C SER A 337 -0.26 -7.62 21.04
N PRO A 338 -1.28 -7.24 21.82
CA PRO A 338 -1.80 -8.05 22.93
C PRO A 338 -2.32 -9.43 22.50
N MET A 339 -2.73 -9.58 21.22
CA MET A 339 -3.22 -10.84 20.68
C MET A 339 -2.09 -11.76 20.17
N GLY A 340 -0.83 -11.35 20.30
CA GLY A 340 0.34 -12.18 20.00
C GLY A 340 0.93 -11.99 18.60
N THR A 341 0.34 -11.12 17.76
CA THR A 341 0.88 -10.79 16.45
C THR A 341 2.14 -9.96 16.60
N THR A 342 3.20 -10.26 15.83
CA THR A 342 4.40 -9.43 15.75
C THR A 342 4.58 -8.94 14.32
N SER A 343 4.81 -7.65 14.15
CA SER A 343 5.02 -6.99 12.86
C SER A 343 6.37 -6.28 12.87
N THR A 344 7.24 -6.65 11.92
CA THR A 344 8.55 -6.00 11.73
C THR A 344 8.34 -4.72 10.93
N LEU A 345 8.48 -3.58 11.60
CA LEU A 345 8.22 -2.26 11.03
C LEU A 345 9.32 -1.84 10.06
N VAL A 346 10.57 -2.12 10.39
CA VAL A 346 11.72 -1.91 9.49
C VAL A 346 12.75 -3.01 9.70
N THR A 347 13.30 -3.49 8.60
CA THR A 347 14.35 -4.52 8.56
C THR A 347 15.73 -3.89 8.48
N VAL A 348 16.79 -4.71 8.58
CA VAL A 348 18.15 -4.27 8.28
C VAL A 348 18.21 -3.74 6.85
N ARG A 349 18.78 -2.55 6.69
CA ARG A 349 19.05 -1.90 5.40
C ARG A 349 20.55 -1.66 5.28
N PRO A 350 21.34 -2.61 4.74
CA PRO A 350 22.80 -2.56 4.78
C PRO A 350 23.42 -1.34 4.10
N TYR A 351 22.72 -0.66 3.21
CA TYR A 351 23.22 0.54 2.54
C TYR A 351 22.89 1.84 3.28
N ASP A 352 21.98 1.82 4.25
CA ASP A 352 21.64 2.97 5.07
C ASP A 352 22.68 3.19 6.18
N THR A 353 23.70 3.99 5.87
CA THR A 353 24.73 4.39 6.83
C THR A 353 24.42 5.69 7.56
N SER A 354 23.17 6.18 7.50
CA SER A 354 22.80 7.48 8.07
C SER A 354 22.95 7.50 9.60
N GLN A 355 23.37 8.65 10.12
CA GLN A 355 23.43 8.95 11.56
C GLN A 355 22.24 9.82 12.01
N ASP A 356 21.31 10.15 11.11
CA ASP A 356 20.17 11.01 11.41
C ASP A 356 19.12 10.34 12.30
N GLY A 357 19.18 9.01 12.43
CA GLY A 357 18.14 8.22 13.07
C GLY A 357 16.78 8.44 12.41
N TYR A 358 15.72 8.41 13.21
CA TYR A 358 14.36 8.72 12.78
C TYR A 358 13.87 9.96 13.51
N LYS A 359 13.43 10.98 12.77
CA LYS A 359 12.96 12.25 13.32
C LYS A 359 11.47 12.35 13.08
N ASP A 360 10.70 12.10 14.14
CA ASP A 360 9.23 12.08 14.09
C ASP A 360 8.66 11.17 12.99
N TRP A 361 9.38 10.08 12.69
CA TRP A 361 9.01 9.17 11.62
C TRP A 361 7.90 8.24 12.06
N THR A 362 6.88 8.08 11.23
CA THR A 362 5.72 7.24 11.53
C THR A 362 5.76 5.98 10.69
N PHE A 363 6.15 4.86 11.32
CA PHE A 363 5.99 3.54 10.73
C PHE A 363 4.53 3.12 10.78
N MET A 364 4.05 2.34 9.81
CA MET A 364 2.68 1.83 9.75
C MET A 364 2.66 0.30 9.59
N SER A 365 1.67 -0.35 10.18
CA SER A 365 1.38 -1.77 10.00
C SER A 365 -0.11 -2.02 9.84
N THR A 366 -0.44 -2.87 8.87
CA THR A 366 -1.79 -3.41 8.65
C THR A 366 -1.95 -4.80 9.24
N HIS A 367 -0.90 -5.44 9.76
CA HIS A 367 -0.91 -6.85 10.15
C HIS A 367 -1.88 -7.16 11.31
N PHE A 368 -2.22 -6.14 12.10
CA PHE A 368 -3.11 -6.22 13.25
C PHE A 368 -4.59 -6.02 12.90
N TRP A 369 -4.94 -5.98 11.60
CA TRP A 369 -6.30 -5.65 11.17
C TRP A 369 -7.36 -6.58 11.78
N ASP A 370 -8.43 -5.95 12.27
CA ASP A 370 -9.54 -6.47 13.06
C ASP A 370 -9.20 -7.01 14.47
N GLU A 371 -7.94 -6.98 14.91
CA GLU A 371 -7.60 -7.35 16.29
C GLU A 371 -8.23 -6.41 17.31
N ASN A 372 -8.52 -6.95 18.50
CA ASN A 372 -8.89 -6.14 19.65
C ASN A 372 -7.60 -5.54 20.25
N PRO A 373 -7.46 -4.20 20.29
CA PRO A 373 -6.21 -3.56 20.71
C PRO A 373 -5.97 -3.58 22.22
N LYS A 374 -6.92 -4.04 23.05
CA LYS A 374 -6.85 -3.92 24.51
C LYS A 374 -5.76 -4.83 25.09
N GLY A 375 -4.92 -4.24 25.93
CA GLY A 375 -3.83 -4.91 26.61
C GLY A 375 -2.48 -4.23 26.36
N VAL A 376 -1.42 -5.01 26.56
CA VAL A 376 -0.04 -4.53 26.50
C VAL A 376 0.53 -4.68 25.09
N TRP A 377 0.97 -3.56 24.52
CA TRP A 377 1.77 -3.52 23.30
C TRP A 377 3.25 -3.48 23.64
N THR A 378 4.08 -4.13 22.83
CA THR A 378 5.53 -4.18 23.05
C THR A 378 6.28 -3.75 21.81
N LEU A 379 7.06 -2.68 21.92
CA LEU A 379 7.99 -2.20 20.90
C LEU A 379 9.38 -2.78 21.20
N GLU A 380 10.01 -3.39 20.21
CA GLU A 380 11.39 -3.87 20.27
C GLU A 380 12.25 -3.12 19.25
N LEU A 381 13.38 -2.58 19.71
CA LEU A 381 14.45 -2.02 18.88
C LEU A 381 15.68 -2.90 19.08
N GLU A 382 16.19 -3.49 18.01
CA GLU A 382 17.31 -4.43 18.06
C GLU A 382 18.44 -3.99 17.13
N ASN A 383 19.67 -3.97 17.66
CA ASN A 383 20.87 -3.80 16.85
C ASN A 383 21.22 -5.13 16.17
N ARG A 384 21.25 -5.13 14.84
CA ARG A 384 21.68 -6.28 14.02
C ARG A 384 22.98 -6.03 13.26
N GLY A 385 23.68 -4.93 13.57
CA GLY A 385 24.95 -4.55 12.97
C GLY A 385 26.14 -4.66 13.92
N ASP A 386 27.00 -3.64 13.92
CA ASP A 386 28.18 -3.57 14.80
C ASP A 386 27.74 -3.36 16.26
N ASP A 387 28.28 -4.12 17.20
CA ASP A 387 27.98 -4.03 18.64
C ASP A 387 28.32 -2.65 19.24
N ARG A 388 29.14 -1.85 18.54
CA ARG A 388 29.46 -0.46 18.93
C ARG A 388 28.40 0.55 18.50
N ASN A 389 27.37 0.13 17.78
CA ASN A 389 26.27 1.02 17.46
C ASN A 389 25.56 1.48 18.74
N THR A 390 25.23 2.77 18.78
CA THR A 390 24.61 3.40 19.95
C THR A 390 23.57 4.41 19.49
N GLY A 391 22.61 4.67 20.36
CA GLY A 391 21.65 5.74 20.13
C GLY A 391 20.67 5.88 21.27
N GLN A 392 19.68 6.74 21.07
CA GLN A 392 18.71 7.05 22.12
C GLN A 392 17.32 7.25 21.53
N LEU A 393 16.34 6.55 22.07
CA LEU A 393 14.92 6.73 21.78
C LEU A 393 14.40 7.87 22.65
N SER A 394 14.03 9.00 22.04
CA SER A 394 13.54 10.18 22.75
C SER A 394 12.01 10.25 22.82
N SER A 395 11.31 9.72 21.81
CA SER A 395 9.84 9.66 21.78
C SER A 395 9.35 8.39 21.11
N PHE A 396 8.30 7.81 21.67
CA PHE A 396 7.50 6.74 21.07
C PHE A 396 6.03 7.03 21.33
N ILE A 397 5.27 7.27 20.26
CA ILE A 397 3.82 7.40 20.26
C ILE A 397 3.22 6.26 19.44
N LEU A 398 2.29 5.53 20.04
CA LEU A 398 1.51 4.49 19.38
C LEU A 398 0.15 5.06 18.99
N HIS A 399 -0.17 5.09 17.71
CA HIS A 399 -1.49 5.45 17.20
C HIS A 399 -2.25 4.19 16.78
N LEU A 400 -3.48 4.09 17.25
CA LEU A 400 -4.41 3.02 16.93
C LEU A 400 -5.58 3.63 16.19
N HIS A 401 -5.86 3.14 14.99
CA HIS A 401 -7.04 3.50 14.21
C HIS A 401 -7.95 2.28 14.11
N GLY A 402 -9.26 2.49 14.13
CA GLY A 402 -10.19 1.37 14.00
C GLY A 402 -11.64 1.78 14.12
N THR A 403 -12.48 0.82 14.51
CA THR A 403 -13.92 0.99 14.63
C THR A 403 -14.43 0.35 15.93
N ASP A 404 -15.59 0.79 16.41
CA ASP A 404 -16.30 0.21 17.54
C ASP A 404 -17.04 -1.11 17.17
N GLU A 405 -17.05 -1.46 15.88
CA GLU A 405 -17.65 -2.69 15.36
C GLU A 405 -16.87 -3.95 15.73
N ASP A 406 -17.59 -5.07 15.83
CA ASP A 406 -17.00 -6.41 15.87
C ASP A 406 -16.79 -6.93 14.44
N MET A 407 -15.71 -6.48 13.81
CA MET A 407 -15.42 -6.81 12.41
C MET A 407 -15.12 -8.29 12.15
N PRO A 408 -14.50 -9.06 13.09
CA PRO A 408 -14.40 -10.51 12.98
C PRO A 408 -15.74 -11.23 13.04
N ALA A 409 -16.67 -10.77 13.88
CA ALA A 409 -18.00 -11.38 13.99
C ALA A 409 -18.95 -11.02 12.84
N ARG A 410 -18.58 -10.03 12.02
CA ARG A 410 -19.35 -9.63 10.85
C ARG A 410 -19.35 -10.77 9.85
N ARG A 411 -20.46 -11.51 9.78
CA ARG A 411 -20.66 -12.62 8.86
C ARG A 411 -20.36 -12.14 7.44
N SER A 412 -19.28 -12.61 6.84
CA SER A 412 -19.23 -12.71 5.38
C SER A 412 -20.37 -13.62 4.98
N ALA A 413 -21.24 -13.17 4.06
CA ALA A 413 -22.15 -14.10 3.43
C ALA A 413 -21.30 -15.28 2.91
N ALA A 414 -21.68 -16.51 3.25
CA ALA A 414 -20.90 -17.69 2.90
C ALA A 414 -20.56 -17.63 1.40
N THR A 415 -19.27 -17.66 1.11
CA THR A 415 -18.74 -17.69 -0.26
C THR A 415 -19.17 -19.00 -0.90
N ALA A 416 -20.08 -18.93 -1.87
CA ALA A 416 -20.46 -20.07 -2.71
C ALA A 416 -19.33 -20.56 -3.65
N THR A 417 -18.08 -20.20 -3.38
CA THR A 417 -16.93 -20.40 -4.28
C THR A 417 -15.85 -21.35 -3.76
N ASP A 418 -16.05 -21.99 -2.61
CA ASP A 418 -15.07 -22.95 -2.07
C ASP A 418 -15.12 -24.35 -2.70
N GLU A 419 -15.95 -24.58 -3.72
CA GLU A 419 -16.02 -25.89 -4.41
C GLU A 419 -15.66 -25.85 -5.89
N CYS A 420 -14.87 -24.88 -6.36
CA CYS A 420 -14.39 -24.90 -7.75
C CYS A 420 -12.95 -25.39 -7.88
N LEU A 421 -12.77 -26.71 -7.90
CA LEU A 421 -11.45 -27.34 -8.02
C LEU A 421 -10.94 -27.37 -9.47
N GLN A 422 -11.82 -27.27 -10.48
CA GLN A 422 -11.45 -27.12 -11.89
C GLN A 422 -12.39 -26.15 -12.62
N ARG A 423 -11.81 -25.35 -13.51
CA ARG A 423 -12.54 -24.47 -14.44
C ARG A 423 -12.31 -24.93 -15.87
N ASP A 424 -13.34 -24.84 -16.71
CA ASP A 424 -13.24 -25.17 -18.13
C ASP A 424 -12.59 -24.05 -18.96
N GLU A 425 -12.36 -24.30 -20.25
CA GLU A 425 -11.78 -23.34 -21.20
C GLU A 425 -12.62 -22.06 -21.40
N GLN A 426 -13.85 -22.04 -20.89
CA GLN A 426 -14.79 -20.92 -20.97
C GLN A 426 -14.95 -20.21 -19.61
N GLY A 427 -14.20 -20.65 -18.58
CA GLY A 427 -14.19 -20.07 -17.24
C GLY A 427 -15.32 -20.53 -16.33
N GLY A 428 -16.15 -21.49 -16.78
CA GLY A 428 -17.19 -22.15 -16.00
C GLY A 428 -16.61 -23.13 -14.98
N CYS A 429 -17.30 -23.34 -13.86
CA CYS A 429 -16.88 -24.27 -12.81
C CYS A 429 -17.33 -25.70 -13.14
N GLN A 430 -16.43 -26.69 -13.02
CA GLN A 430 -16.73 -28.11 -13.22
C GLN A 430 -16.93 -28.87 -11.92
#